data_AF-A0AAP9DQG3-F1
#
_entry.id   AF-A0AAP9DQG3-F1
#
_cell.length_a   1.000
_cell.length_b   1.000
_cell.length_c   1.000
_cell.angle_alpha   90.00
_cell.angle_beta   90.00
_cell.angle_gamma   90.00
#
_symmetry.space_group_name_H-M   'P 1'
#
loop_
_entity.id
_entity.type
_entity.pdbx_description
1 polymer ?
#
loop_
_entity_poly.entity_id
_entity_poly.type
_entity_poly.pdbx_seq_one_letter_code
_entity_poly.pdbx_strand_id
1 'polypeptide(L)'
;MKRPDLQYNYYYPFYTQSCIGEKKYYYKVDTIIHISDNKGILLSVGYKQKKVSEIKVCEVTDPKILLNTRFDGTLIHYTDFAKVVNKVYRTLSGAVRELSPEKSYVKQLIFSYHFKHSDSVEIEIDYKNIHLKFDEFDYVIENGQRKRAKYTPSDDDIYLNKLQEVVDIIDEKTKYIEIDNTKFNERLDRVWESFIEFFESPKLIRKNEYKIK
;
A
#
# COMPACT_ATOMS: atom_id res chain seq x y z
N MET A 1 -5.98 -14.86 1.34
CA MET A 1 -6.45 -13.75 0.47
C MET A 1 -7.37 -14.24 -0.65
N LYS A 2 -8.62 -13.76 -0.64
CA LYS A 2 -9.60 -14.00 -1.72
C LYS A 2 -9.25 -13.18 -2.97
N ARG A 3 -9.48 -13.75 -4.17
CA ARG A 3 -9.39 -13.01 -5.44
C ARG A 3 -10.70 -12.23 -5.68
N PRO A 4 -10.66 -10.92 -6.00
CA PRO A 4 -11.86 -10.17 -6.35
C PRO A 4 -12.57 -10.73 -7.59
N ASP A 5 -13.89 -10.87 -7.55
CA ASP A 5 -14.72 -11.12 -8.74
C ASP A 5 -14.88 -9.84 -9.56
N LEU A 6 -14.47 -9.91 -10.84
CA LEU A 6 -14.34 -8.73 -11.70
C LEU A 6 -15.24 -8.77 -12.95
N GLN A 7 -16.29 -9.59 -12.99
CA GLN A 7 -17.18 -9.68 -14.16
C GLN A 7 -18.17 -8.49 -14.26
N TYR A 8 -18.02 -7.65 -15.30
CA TYR A 8 -18.90 -6.57 -15.86
C TYR A 8 -19.94 -5.83 -14.98
N ASN A 9 -19.90 -4.47 -14.95
CA ASN A 9 -21.10 -3.59 -14.85
C ASN A 9 -20.83 -2.13 -15.32
N TYR A 10 -21.90 -1.42 -15.72
CA TYR A 10 -21.87 -0.19 -16.54
C TYR A 10 -22.09 1.15 -15.79
N TYR A 11 -22.33 1.19 -14.47
CA TYR A 11 -22.51 2.47 -13.75
C TYR A 11 -22.15 2.41 -12.26
N TYR A 12 -21.26 3.34 -11.85
CA TYR A 12 -20.76 3.69 -10.51
C TYR A 12 -20.12 2.53 -9.68
N PRO A 13 -18.91 2.70 -9.08
CA PRO A 13 -18.28 3.95 -8.68
C PRO A 13 -17.25 4.48 -9.68
N PHE A 14 -17.09 5.81 -9.77
CA PHE A 14 -16.16 6.42 -10.73
C PHE A 14 -14.72 6.04 -10.40
N TYR A 15 -13.96 5.67 -11.44
CA TYR A 15 -12.54 5.31 -11.34
C TYR A 15 -11.70 6.42 -11.94
N THR A 16 -10.73 6.91 -11.19
CA THR A 16 -9.78 7.92 -11.67
C THR A 16 -8.37 7.39 -11.57
N GLN A 17 -7.52 7.77 -12.51
CA GLN A 17 -6.10 7.44 -12.49
C GLN A 17 -5.26 8.70 -12.68
N SER A 18 -4.27 8.87 -11.82
CA SER A 18 -3.23 9.88 -11.99
C SER A 18 -1.86 9.21 -12.09
N CYS A 19 -0.99 9.81 -12.89
CA CYS A 19 0.36 9.37 -13.14
C CYS A 19 1.32 10.47 -12.70
N ILE A 20 2.26 10.13 -11.82
CA ILE A 20 3.22 11.08 -11.26
C ILE A 20 4.63 10.61 -11.60
N GLY A 21 5.48 11.55 -12.04
CA GLY A 21 6.89 11.29 -12.37
C GLY A 21 7.13 10.70 -13.75
N GLU A 22 8.37 10.27 -13.99
CA GLU A 22 8.86 9.76 -15.26
C GLU A 22 9.24 8.28 -15.18
N LYS A 23 8.72 7.46 -16.10
CA LYS A 23 8.95 6.00 -16.16
C LYS A 23 10.42 5.58 -16.14
N LYS A 24 11.34 6.46 -16.51
CA LYS A 24 12.79 6.19 -16.52
C LYS A 24 13.40 6.18 -15.12
N TYR A 25 12.93 7.05 -14.22
CA TYR A 25 13.54 7.28 -12.91
C TYR A 25 12.64 6.78 -11.78
N TYR A 26 11.55 7.52 -11.56
CA TYR A 26 10.52 7.23 -10.59
C TYR A 26 9.17 7.52 -11.23
N TYR A 27 8.28 6.54 -11.16
CA TYR A 27 6.94 6.65 -11.71
C TYR A 27 5.95 6.05 -10.75
N LYS A 28 4.81 6.71 -10.57
CA LYS A 28 3.77 6.27 -9.66
C LYS A 28 2.42 6.38 -10.34
N VAL A 29 1.61 5.33 -10.21
CA VAL A 29 0.24 5.29 -10.73
C VAL A 29 -0.71 5.17 -9.57
N ASP A 30 -1.50 6.20 -9.35
CA ASP A 30 -2.54 6.23 -8.34
C ASP A 30 -3.89 6.02 -9.01
N THR A 31 -4.56 4.91 -8.67
CA THR A 31 -5.89 4.60 -9.15
C THR A 31 -6.86 4.65 -7.98
N ILE A 32 -7.89 5.49 -8.07
CA ILE A 32 -8.89 5.65 -7.01
C ILE A 32 -10.25 5.16 -7.50
N ILE A 33 -10.91 4.34 -6.68
CA ILE A 33 -12.34 4.10 -6.76
C ILE A 33 -13.06 5.05 -5.81
N HIS A 34 -13.94 5.89 -6.36
CA HIS A 34 -14.67 6.90 -5.61
C HIS A 34 -15.98 6.32 -5.09
N ILE A 35 -16.05 5.99 -3.80
CA ILE A 35 -17.26 5.46 -3.17
C ILE A 35 -18.28 6.58 -2.94
N SER A 36 -17.81 7.74 -2.47
CA SER A 36 -18.59 8.97 -2.31
C SER A 36 -17.68 10.20 -2.47
N ASP A 37 -18.20 11.41 -2.28
CA ASP A 37 -17.38 12.63 -2.28
C ASP A 37 -16.38 12.70 -1.12
N ASN A 38 -16.62 11.94 -0.04
CA ASN A 38 -15.80 11.93 1.17
C ASN A 38 -15.10 10.59 1.42
N LYS A 39 -15.25 9.61 0.52
CA LYS A 39 -14.69 8.27 0.69
C LYS A 39 -14.27 7.66 -0.63
N GLY A 40 -13.06 7.13 -0.68
CA GLY A 40 -12.58 6.30 -1.78
C GLY A 40 -11.57 5.25 -1.32
N ILE A 41 -11.12 4.42 -2.24
CA ILE A 41 -10.02 3.48 -2.02
C ILE A 41 -8.94 3.78 -3.05
N LEU A 42 -7.72 3.98 -2.58
CA LEU A 42 -6.54 4.22 -3.40
C LEU A 42 -5.79 2.90 -3.62
N LEU A 43 -5.48 2.61 -4.88
CA LEU A 43 -4.55 1.61 -5.36
C LEU A 43 -3.36 2.34 -5.97
N SER A 44 -2.28 2.45 -5.20
CA SER A 44 -1.03 3.07 -5.63
C SER A 44 -0.01 2.02 -6.06
N VAL A 45 0.59 2.20 -7.22
CA VAL A 45 1.70 1.37 -7.70
C VAL A 45 2.88 2.26 -8.07
N GLY A 46 3.93 2.20 -7.26
CA GLY A 46 5.19 2.89 -7.47
C GLY A 46 6.19 2.02 -8.23
N TYR A 47 7.02 2.68 -9.03
CA TYR A 47 8.06 2.07 -9.84
C TYR A 47 9.37 2.84 -9.69
N LYS A 48 10.47 2.10 -9.55
CA LYS A 48 11.84 2.59 -9.72
C LYS A 48 12.45 1.84 -10.90
N GLN A 49 13.03 2.55 -11.87
CA GLN A 49 13.69 1.95 -13.04
C GLN A 49 12.82 0.88 -13.75
N LYS A 50 11.53 1.16 -13.94
CA LYS A 50 10.50 0.27 -14.54
C LYS A 50 10.13 -0.98 -13.74
N LYS A 51 10.76 -1.26 -12.60
CA LYS A 51 10.36 -2.34 -11.68
C LYS A 51 9.38 -1.79 -10.64
N VAL A 52 8.43 -2.62 -10.18
CA VAL A 52 7.55 -2.24 -9.07
C VAL A 52 8.41 -2.10 -7.82
N SER A 53 8.37 -0.93 -7.19
CA SER A 53 9.09 -0.64 -5.94
C SER A 53 8.15 -0.55 -4.75
N GLU A 54 6.88 -0.25 -4.99
CA GLU A 54 5.92 0.00 -3.91
C GLU A 54 4.51 -0.31 -4.39
N ILE A 55 3.70 -0.90 -3.51
CA ILE A 55 2.25 -0.98 -3.66
C ILE A 55 1.60 -0.49 -2.38
N LYS A 56 0.60 0.40 -2.50
CA LYS A 56 -0.20 0.83 -1.37
C LYS A 56 -1.68 0.70 -1.69
N VAL A 57 -2.42 0.06 -0.78
CA VAL A 57 -3.88 -0.05 -0.84
C VAL A 57 -4.44 0.58 0.43
N CYS A 58 -5.17 1.68 0.32
CA CYS A 58 -5.71 2.33 1.52
C CYS A 58 -7.05 3.03 1.28
N GLU A 59 -7.82 3.17 2.36
CA GLU A 59 -8.98 4.05 2.36
C GLU A 59 -8.53 5.52 2.31
N VAL A 60 -9.23 6.34 1.51
CA VAL A 60 -9.05 7.78 1.44
C VAL A 60 -10.32 8.43 1.96
N THR A 61 -10.18 9.22 3.02
CA THR A 61 -11.29 9.96 3.64
C THR A 61 -11.12 11.48 3.55
N ASP A 62 -10.07 11.96 2.89
CA ASP A 62 -9.84 13.38 2.65
C ASP A 62 -10.63 13.83 1.41
N PRO A 63 -11.66 14.67 1.54
CA PRO A 63 -12.47 15.13 0.42
C PRO A 63 -11.65 15.93 -0.60
N LYS A 64 -10.58 16.62 -0.18
CA LYS A 64 -9.73 17.39 -1.11
C LYS A 64 -8.95 16.48 -2.04
N ILE A 65 -8.40 15.38 -1.52
CA ILE A 65 -7.69 14.40 -2.34
C ILE A 65 -8.65 13.79 -3.36
N LEU A 66 -9.86 13.43 -2.92
CA LEU A 66 -10.88 12.84 -3.79
C LEU A 66 -11.32 13.83 -4.87
N LEU A 67 -11.58 15.08 -4.49
CA LEU A 67 -11.97 16.15 -5.41
C LEU A 67 -10.87 16.43 -6.45
N ASN A 68 -9.64 16.66 -6.00
CA ASN A 68 -8.51 16.93 -6.89
C ASN A 68 -8.29 15.78 -7.86
N THR A 69 -8.34 14.53 -7.39
CA THR A 69 -8.15 13.36 -8.29
C THR A 69 -9.29 13.23 -9.31
N ARG A 70 -10.51 13.70 -9.01
CA ARG A 70 -11.60 13.75 -10.00
C ARG A 70 -11.39 14.78 -11.10
N PHE A 71 -10.77 15.92 -10.78
CA PHE A 71 -10.54 17.00 -11.75
C PHE A 71 -9.22 16.86 -12.50
N ASP A 72 -8.15 16.49 -11.79
CA ASP A 72 -6.79 16.41 -12.33
C ASP A 72 -6.43 15.02 -12.87
N GLY A 73 -7.19 14.00 -12.45
CA GLY A 73 -7.01 12.61 -12.87
C GLY A 73 -7.73 12.29 -14.19
N THR A 74 -7.29 11.22 -14.83
CA THR A 74 -7.98 10.64 -16.00
C THR A 74 -9.10 9.72 -15.53
N LEU A 75 -10.32 9.92 -16.02
CA LEU A 75 -11.40 8.96 -15.84
C LEU A 75 -11.08 7.68 -16.61
N ILE A 76 -11.11 6.52 -15.93
CA ILE A 76 -10.82 5.23 -16.54
C ILE A 76 -12.06 4.33 -16.54
N HIS A 77 -12.13 3.43 -17.52
CA HIS A 77 -13.15 2.40 -17.53
C HIS A 77 -12.86 1.33 -16.49
N TYR A 78 -13.93 0.65 -16.08
CA TYR A 78 -13.85 -0.47 -15.17
C TYR A 78 -12.85 -1.56 -15.61
N THR A 79 -12.75 -1.82 -16.91
CA THR A 79 -11.80 -2.81 -17.45
C THR A 79 -10.35 -2.46 -17.13
N ASP A 80 -9.99 -1.18 -17.16
CA ASP A 80 -8.64 -0.72 -16.80
C ASP A 80 -8.44 -0.73 -15.29
N PHE A 81 -9.44 -0.31 -14.52
CA PHE A 81 -9.45 -0.46 -13.06
C PHE A 81 -9.23 -1.92 -12.63
N ALA A 82 -9.97 -2.85 -13.23
CA ALA A 82 -9.87 -4.29 -12.98
C ALA A 82 -8.47 -4.85 -13.29
N LYS A 83 -7.76 -4.31 -14.30
CA LYS A 83 -6.35 -4.65 -14.56
C LYS A 83 -5.45 -4.21 -13.41
N VAL A 84 -5.67 -3.01 -12.86
CA VAL A 84 -4.90 -2.51 -11.70
C VAL A 84 -5.17 -3.38 -10.47
N VAL A 85 -6.43 -3.67 -10.15
CA VAL A 85 -6.80 -4.56 -9.03
C VAL A 85 -6.14 -5.93 -9.17
N ASN A 86 -6.22 -6.55 -10.36
CA ASN A 86 -5.57 -7.85 -10.60
C ASN A 86 -4.05 -7.79 -10.42
N LYS A 87 -3.42 -6.69 -10.86
CA LYS A 87 -1.97 -6.49 -10.69
C LYS A 87 -1.62 -6.40 -9.21
N VAL A 88 -2.30 -5.54 -8.46
CA VAL A 88 -2.12 -5.36 -7.01
C VAL A 88 -2.31 -6.69 -6.29
N TYR A 89 -3.40 -7.42 -6.57
CA TYR A 89 -3.67 -8.73 -5.99
C TYR A 89 -2.55 -9.73 -6.26
N ARG A 90 -2.08 -9.84 -7.52
CA ARG A 90 -1.02 -10.78 -7.90
C ARG A 90 0.29 -10.45 -7.20
N THR A 91 0.66 -9.18 -7.13
CA THR A 91 1.90 -8.74 -6.49
C THR A 91 1.85 -8.94 -4.98
N LEU A 92 0.75 -8.56 -4.30
CA LEU A 92 0.55 -8.83 -2.88
C LEU A 92 0.59 -10.34 -2.58
N SER A 93 -0.13 -11.14 -3.36
CA SER A 93 -0.14 -12.61 -3.19
C SER A 93 1.23 -13.24 -3.46
N GLY A 94 2.05 -12.64 -4.33
CA GLY A 94 3.45 -13.03 -4.54
C GLY A 94 4.29 -12.75 -3.30
N ALA A 95 4.27 -11.51 -2.82
CA ALA A 95 5.01 -11.08 -1.64
C ALA A 95 4.63 -11.85 -0.37
N VAL A 96 3.34 -12.14 -0.15
CA VAL A 96 2.89 -12.92 1.02
C VAL A 96 3.43 -14.35 0.99
N ARG A 97 3.54 -14.95 -0.21
CA ARG A 97 4.15 -16.27 -0.36
C ARG A 97 5.66 -16.24 -0.10
N GLU A 98 6.34 -15.22 -0.61
CA GLU A 98 7.77 -15.00 -0.36
C GLU A 98 8.05 -14.79 1.13
N LEU A 99 7.19 -14.06 1.84
CA LEU A 99 7.28 -13.78 3.28
C LEU A 99 6.64 -14.89 4.15
N SER A 100 6.21 -16.00 3.56
CA SER A 100 5.64 -17.12 4.32
C SER A 100 6.59 -17.73 5.35
N PRO A 101 7.90 -17.95 5.07
CA PRO A 101 8.82 -18.51 6.05
C PRO A 101 9.25 -17.47 7.11
N GLU A 102 9.05 -16.18 6.84
CA GLU A 102 9.51 -15.09 7.69
C GLU A 102 8.64 -14.91 8.94
N LYS A 103 9.29 -14.45 10.01
CA LYS A 103 8.65 -14.11 11.27
C LYS A 103 7.67 -12.95 11.10
N SER A 104 6.60 -12.97 11.90
CA SER A 104 5.59 -11.92 11.93
C SER A 104 5.79 -11.03 13.15
N TYR A 105 5.55 -9.73 12.98
CA TYR A 105 5.72 -8.77 14.06
C TYR A 105 4.52 -7.81 14.16
N VAL A 106 4.34 -7.24 15.34
CA VAL A 106 3.68 -5.93 15.51
C VAL A 106 4.78 -4.88 15.64
N LYS A 107 4.88 -3.99 14.66
CA LYS A 107 5.77 -2.83 14.65
C LYS A 107 5.08 -1.67 15.36
N GLN A 108 5.70 -1.14 16.40
CA GLN A 108 5.18 -0.06 17.24
C GLN A 108 6.14 1.13 17.26
N LEU A 109 5.67 2.29 16.81
CA LEU A 109 6.37 3.57 16.96
C LEU A 109 5.43 4.63 17.56
N ILE A 110 4.48 5.12 16.75
CA ILE A 110 3.34 5.95 17.19
C ILE A 110 2.05 5.13 17.05
N PHE A 111 1.91 4.45 15.91
CA PHE A 111 0.84 3.50 15.65
C PHE A 111 1.40 2.08 15.60
N SER A 112 0.50 1.09 15.68
CA SER A 112 0.84 -0.32 15.63
C SER A 112 0.48 -0.91 14.27
N TYR A 113 1.46 -1.50 13.61
CA TYR A 113 1.31 -2.12 12.29
C TYR A 113 1.63 -3.61 12.38
N HIS A 114 0.86 -4.45 11.69
CA HIS A 114 1.29 -5.83 11.46
C HIS A 114 2.35 -5.82 10.38
N PHE A 115 3.45 -6.52 10.62
CA PHE A 115 4.69 -6.33 9.89
C PHE A 115 5.36 -7.66 9.57
N LYS A 116 5.84 -7.79 8.34
CA LYS A 116 6.76 -8.85 7.91
C LYS A 116 7.81 -8.27 6.97
N HIS A 117 9.00 -8.85 6.98
CA HIS A 117 10.04 -8.49 6.04
C HIS A 117 10.95 -9.66 5.69
N SER A 118 11.61 -9.53 4.54
CA SER A 118 12.81 -10.24 4.10
C SER A 118 13.84 -9.19 3.65
N ASP A 119 14.97 -9.64 3.11
CA ASP A 119 16.00 -8.76 2.53
C ASP A 119 15.51 -7.99 1.29
N SER A 120 14.40 -8.42 0.68
CA SER A 120 13.86 -7.92 -0.59
C SER A 120 12.48 -7.29 -0.50
N VAL A 121 11.70 -7.62 0.54
CA VAL A 121 10.28 -7.28 0.64
C VAL A 121 9.92 -6.87 2.06
N GLU A 122 9.19 -5.76 2.20
CA GLU A 122 8.51 -5.38 3.44
C GLU A 122 7.02 -5.27 3.21
N ILE A 123 6.22 -5.76 4.16
CA ILE A 123 4.77 -5.53 4.20
C ILE A 123 4.36 -4.97 5.56
N GLU A 124 3.63 -3.87 5.53
CA GLU A 124 3.02 -3.22 6.69
C GLU A 124 1.50 -3.19 6.50
N ILE A 125 0.76 -3.54 7.55
CA ILE A 125 -0.70 -3.58 7.54
C ILE A 125 -1.22 -2.82 8.75
N ASP A 126 -2.01 -1.78 8.49
CA ASP A 126 -2.72 -0.98 9.50
C ASP A 126 -4.24 -1.20 9.41
N TYR A 127 -5.03 -0.32 10.03
CA TYR A 127 -6.45 -0.16 9.77
C TYR A 127 -6.68 0.43 8.38
N LYS A 128 -7.23 -0.40 7.48
CA LYS A 128 -7.54 -0.03 6.08
C LYS A 128 -6.34 0.53 5.32
N ASN A 129 -5.17 -0.06 5.56
CA ASN A 129 -3.96 0.24 4.80
C ASN A 129 -3.13 -1.04 4.69
N ILE A 130 -2.73 -1.37 3.47
CA ILE A 130 -1.72 -2.37 3.16
C ILE A 130 -0.63 -1.66 2.38
N HIS A 131 0.59 -1.70 2.88
CA HIS A 131 1.76 -1.10 2.25
C HIS A 131 2.82 -2.17 2.03
N LEU A 132 3.17 -2.37 0.77
CA LEU A 132 4.19 -3.31 0.32
C LEU A 132 5.34 -2.52 -0.31
N LYS A 133 6.57 -2.84 0.06
CA LYS A 133 7.78 -2.24 -0.50
C LYS A 133 8.72 -3.33 -1.01
N PHE A 134 9.41 -3.01 -2.10
CA PHE A 134 10.47 -3.82 -2.69
C PHE A 134 11.72 -2.97 -2.75
N ASP A 135 12.74 -3.35 -1.99
CA ASP A 135 14.04 -2.70 -1.96
C ASP A 135 15.10 -3.68 -1.45
N GLU A 136 16.35 -3.26 -1.38
CA GLU A 136 17.41 -4.01 -0.70
C GLU A 136 17.47 -3.58 0.76
N PHE A 137 16.91 -4.40 1.65
CA PHE A 137 16.79 -4.13 3.08
C PHE A 137 17.97 -4.72 3.84
N ASP A 138 19.00 -3.91 4.07
CA ASP A 138 20.15 -4.30 4.89
C ASP A 138 19.89 -4.13 6.39
N TYR A 139 18.95 -4.94 6.93
CA TYR A 139 18.71 -4.99 8.37
C TYR A 139 18.08 -6.32 8.82
N VAL A 140 18.26 -6.61 10.11
CA VAL A 140 17.60 -7.71 10.81
C VAL A 140 16.78 -7.19 11.99
N ILE A 141 15.81 -7.98 12.45
CA ILE A 141 15.12 -7.73 13.73
C ILE A 141 15.66 -8.69 14.78
N GLU A 142 16.32 -8.14 15.80
CA GLU A 142 16.88 -8.90 16.91
C GLU A 142 16.41 -8.31 18.23
N ASN A 143 15.97 -9.18 19.15
CA ASN A 143 15.46 -8.78 20.48
C ASN A 143 14.40 -7.66 20.40
N GLY A 144 13.55 -7.70 19.37
CA GLY A 144 12.47 -6.74 19.16
C GLY A 144 12.91 -5.34 18.72
N GLN A 145 14.13 -5.23 18.19
CA GLN A 145 14.71 -3.98 17.67
C GLN A 145 15.25 -4.21 16.26
N ARG A 146 15.16 -3.19 15.41
CA ARG A 146 15.80 -3.23 14.09
C ARG A 146 17.29 -2.96 14.25
N LYS A 147 18.14 -3.76 13.61
CA LYS A 147 19.59 -3.57 13.55
C LYS A 147 20.04 -3.53 12.10
N ARG A 148 20.73 -2.45 11.74
CA ARG A 148 21.37 -2.24 10.43
C ARG A 148 22.88 -2.39 10.55
N ALA A 149 23.55 -2.72 9.45
CA ALA A 149 24.98 -2.48 9.37
C ALA A 149 25.24 -0.98 9.59
N LYS A 150 26.21 -0.64 10.45
CA LYS A 150 26.57 0.76 10.67
C LYS A 150 27.19 1.29 9.38
N TYR A 151 26.52 2.26 8.77
CA TYR A 151 27.14 3.07 7.74
C TYR A 151 28.20 3.94 8.41
N THR A 152 29.43 3.92 7.92
CA THR A 152 30.48 4.87 8.34
C THR A 152 30.47 6.00 7.32
N PRO A 153 29.73 7.10 7.58
CA PRO A 153 29.72 8.22 6.65
C PRO A 153 31.10 8.88 6.59
N SER A 154 31.43 9.43 5.42
CA SER A 154 32.57 10.34 5.27
C SER A 154 32.33 11.61 6.10
N ASP A 155 33.36 12.12 6.78
CA ASP A 155 33.28 13.35 7.59
C ASP A 155 32.77 14.58 6.81
N ASP A 156 32.86 14.55 5.48
CA ASP A 156 32.52 15.66 4.59
C ASP A 156 31.01 15.86 4.37
N ASP A 157 30.13 14.94 4.79
CA ASP A 157 28.71 14.96 4.41
C ASP A 157 27.74 15.14 5.59
N ILE A 158 27.74 16.35 6.16
CA ILE A 158 26.93 16.76 7.34
C ILE A 158 25.44 16.42 7.19
N TYR A 159 24.88 16.47 5.97
CA TYR A 159 23.47 16.18 5.74
C TYR A 159 23.16 14.68 5.82
N LEU A 160 24.05 13.82 5.31
CA LEU A 160 23.89 12.37 5.42
C LEU A 160 24.02 11.93 6.88
N ASN A 161 24.92 12.54 7.64
CA ASN A 161 25.08 12.27 9.07
C ASN A 161 23.79 12.55 9.85
N LYS A 162 23.17 13.72 9.61
CA LYS A 162 21.88 14.07 10.25
C LYS A 162 20.75 13.13 9.84
N LEU A 163 20.70 12.71 8.58
CA LEU A 163 19.69 11.73 8.14
C LEU A 163 19.90 10.38 8.82
N GLN A 164 21.15 9.93 8.94
CA GLN A 164 21.49 8.69 9.64
C GLN A 164 21.09 8.75 11.12
N GLU A 165 21.40 9.85 11.82
CA GLU A 165 20.98 10.06 13.22
C GLU A 165 19.46 9.96 13.38
N VAL A 166 18.69 10.54 12.46
CA VAL A 166 17.22 10.45 12.48
C VAL A 166 16.75 9.01 12.27
N VAL A 167 17.37 8.27 11.33
CA VAL A 167 17.06 6.87 11.08
C VAL A 167 17.36 6.02 12.32
N ASP A 168 18.52 6.22 12.94
CA ASP A 168 18.95 5.50 14.13
C ASP A 168 17.97 5.75 15.29
N ILE A 169 17.55 6.99 15.51
CA ILE A 169 16.53 7.33 16.51
C ILE A 169 15.21 6.61 16.21
N ILE A 170 14.75 6.60 14.95
CA ILE A 170 13.51 5.90 14.58
C ILE A 170 13.63 4.41 14.87
N ASP A 171 14.74 3.78 14.50
CA ASP A 171 14.95 2.35 14.70
C ASP A 171 15.03 2.00 16.19
N GLU A 172 15.72 2.80 17.02
CA GLU A 172 15.77 2.64 18.49
C GLU A 172 14.42 2.82 19.17
N LYS A 173 13.58 3.74 18.66
CA LYS A 173 12.25 3.99 19.22
C LYS A 173 11.21 3.00 18.71
N THR A 174 11.47 2.30 17.61
CA THR A 174 10.55 1.33 17.04
C THR A 174 10.70 -0.02 17.73
N LYS A 175 9.61 -0.56 18.25
CA LYS A 175 9.58 -1.90 18.86
C LYS A 175 8.91 -2.90 17.93
N TYR A 176 9.47 -4.09 17.86
CA TYR A 176 8.93 -5.21 17.09
C TYR A 176 8.58 -6.35 18.04
N ILE A 177 7.29 -6.64 18.17
CA ILE A 177 6.81 -7.73 19.03
C ILE A 177 6.48 -8.90 18.12
N GLU A 178 7.20 -10.01 18.24
CA GLU A 178 6.92 -11.23 17.47
C GLU A 178 5.50 -11.73 17.77
N ILE A 179 4.76 -12.07 16.72
CA ILE A 179 3.40 -12.60 16.79
C ILE A 179 3.29 -13.89 15.98
N ASP A 180 2.26 -14.66 16.27
CA ASP A 180 1.93 -15.83 15.46
C ASP A 180 1.54 -15.43 14.02
N ASN A 181 1.97 -16.23 13.04
CA ASN A 181 1.71 -15.99 11.63
C ASN A 181 0.21 -15.98 11.29
N THR A 182 -0.61 -16.73 12.03
CA THR A 182 -2.08 -16.72 11.86
C THR A 182 -2.66 -15.34 12.10
N LYS A 183 -2.21 -14.62 13.15
CA LYS A 183 -2.68 -13.26 13.44
C LYS A 183 -2.34 -12.27 12.33
N PHE A 184 -1.13 -12.40 11.76
CA PHE A 184 -0.73 -11.59 10.61
C PHE A 184 -1.64 -11.86 9.40
N ASN A 185 -1.86 -13.13 9.07
CA ASN A 185 -2.69 -13.52 7.92
C ASN A 185 -4.17 -13.13 8.11
N GLU A 186 -4.74 -13.33 9.30
CA GLU A 186 -6.09 -12.89 9.64
C GLU A 186 -6.25 -11.38 9.48
N ARG A 187 -5.25 -10.60 9.90
CA ARG A 187 -5.28 -9.15 9.74
C ARG A 187 -5.22 -8.75 8.27
N LEU A 188 -4.32 -9.37 7.51
CA LEU A 188 -4.20 -9.13 6.07
C LEU A 188 -5.51 -9.44 5.34
N ASP A 189 -6.07 -10.62 5.58
CA ASP A 189 -7.30 -11.08 4.94
C ASP A 189 -8.46 -10.15 5.30
N ARG A 190 -8.61 -9.78 6.58
CA ARG A 190 -9.65 -8.84 7.02
C ARG A 190 -9.54 -7.46 6.35
N VAL A 191 -8.33 -6.90 6.26
CA VAL A 191 -8.13 -5.59 5.61
C VAL A 191 -8.39 -5.70 4.11
N TRP A 192 -7.90 -6.76 3.47
CA TRP A 192 -8.11 -7.00 2.05
C TRP A 192 -9.59 -7.20 1.71
N GLU A 193 -10.31 -8.00 2.49
CA GLU A 193 -11.76 -8.24 2.35
C GLU A 193 -12.57 -6.94 2.45
N SER A 194 -12.19 -6.03 3.34
CA SER A 194 -12.83 -4.72 3.46
C SER A 194 -12.72 -3.85 2.20
N PHE A 195 -11.76 -4.15 1.31
CA PHE A 195 -11.64 -3.49 0.00
C PHE A 195 -12.30 -4.30 -1.11
N ILE A 196 -12.24 -5.64 -1.05
CA ILE A 196 -12.81 -6.54 -2.05
C ILE A 196 -14.30 -6.24 -2.28
N GLU A 197 -15.07 -5.97 -1.24
CA GLU A 197 -16.50 -5.66 -1.35
C GLU A 197 -16.78 -4.46 -2.29
N PHE A 198 -15.84 -3.53 -2.41
CA PHE A 198 -15.95 -2.38 -3.31
C PHE A 198 -15.35 -2.65 -4.68
N PHE A 199 -14.50 -3.67 -4.82
CA PHE A 199 -13.99 -4.14 -6.10
C PHE A 199 -14.96 -5.08 -6.81
N GLU A 200 -15.71 -5.88 -6.03
CA GLU A 200 -16.78 -6.76 -6.49
C GLU A 200 -18.03 -5.91 -6.78
N SER A 201 -18.43 -5.84 -8.06
CA SER A 201 -19.53 -4.98 -8.49
C SER A 201 -20.87 -5.33 -7.83
N PRO A 202 -21.67 -4.35 -7.34
CA PRO A 202 -23.07 -4.60 -7.02
C PRO A 202 -23.83 -4.94 -8.31
N LYS A 203 -24.54 -6.07 -8.32
CA LYS A 203 -25.28 -6.58 -9.48
C LYS A 203 -26.42 -5.67 -9.97
N LEU A 204 -26.80 -4.63 -9.20
CA LEU A 204 -27.75 -3.58 -9.59
C LEU A 204 -27.48 -2.28 -8.80
N ILE A 205 -27.15 -1.18 -9.49
CA ILE A 205 -27.28 0.18 -8.94
C ILE A 205 -28.32 0.92 -9.78
N ARG A 206 -29.40 1.40 -9.15
CA ARG A 206 -30.45 2.18 -9.82
C ARG A 206 -29.97 3.62 -10.05
N LYS A 207 -30.23 4.15 -11.24
CA LYS A 207 -29.77 5.45 -11.80
C LYS A 207 -30.09 6.72 -10.97
N ASN A 208 -30.86 6.64 -9.89
CA ASN A 208 -31.56 7.78 -9.29
C ASN A 208 -30.93 8.38 -8.01
N GLU A 209 -29.76 7.91 -7.55
CA GLU A 209 -29.23 8.33 -6.24
C GLU A 209 -28.13 9.41 -6.29
N TYR A 210 -27.64 9.79 -7.47
CA TYR A 210 -26.69 10.90 -7.60
C TYR A 210 -27.38 12.17 -8.10
N LYS A 211 -28.02 12.91 -7.19
CA LYS A 211 -28.23 14.34 -7.41
C LYS A 211 -27.01 15.06 -6.86
N ILE A 212 -26.15 15.56 -7.75
CA ILE A 212 -25.23 16.65 -7.40
C ILE A 212 -26.13 17.75 -6.84
N LYS A 213 -26.01 18.03 -5.53
CA LYS A 213 -26.60 19.21 -4.91
C LYS A 213 -25.58 20.32 -4.90
#